data_AF-Q0AIQ1-F1
#
_entry.id   AF-Q0AIQ1-F1
#
_cell.length_a   1.000
_cell.length_b   1.000
_cell.length_c   1.000
_cell.angle_alpha   90.00
_cell.angle_beta   90.00
_cell.angle_gamma   90.00
#
_symmetry.space_group_name_H-M   'P 1'
#
loop_
_entity.id
_entity.type
_entity.pdbx_description
1 polymer ?
#
loop_
_entity_poly.entity_id
_entity_poly.type
_entity_poly.pdbx_seq_one_letter_code
_entity_poly.pdbx_strand_id
1 'polypeptide(L)'
;MNKAERITSSDMKHTYRYLLWLLLPCLLPVLQGCLSPITLQHAVSAYDDTITDAISRQLLTNIARAQHHQPIHFTGISNVAATFDFRFNAGATPALGGLAGNTLMPIFGGSIAENPTISIVPIEGEEFTWRLLTPFRQNKFMLLFRQRFDVDLLLRLMAQEVRIQEGLSQKTYRNRSPFPADYEMFRKVVLHLSAIQDQNQLHAEPLNIEYNWTLPAASVSAEGFQTLEKEFSIYHDQQKGLFTLRQKKQGPILITNYDPEMLSETERVQLNEEAKQ
;
A
#
# COMPACT_ATOMS: atom_id res chain seq x y z
N MET A 1 -58.09 -61.83 58.02
CA MET A 1 -57.64 -60.94 59.11
C MET A 1 -56.65 -59.94 58.50
N ASN A 2 -57.04 -58.67 58.47
CA ASN A 2 -56.37 -57.50 57.88
C ASN A 2 -55.04 -57.13 58.56
N LYS A 3 -54.08 -56.56 57.80
CA LYS A 3 -53.52 -55.18 57.93
C LYS A 3 -52.35 -55.05 56.94
N ALA A 4 -52.44 -54.20 55.90
CA ALA A 4 -51.97 -52.81 55.85
C ALA A 4 -50.43 -52.70 56.05
N GLU A 5 -49.64 -51.89 55.36
CA GLU A 5 -49.85 -50.60 54.70
C GLU A 5 -48.44 -50.10 54.28
N ARG A 6 -48.35 -49.23 53.26
CA ARG A 6 -47.19 -48.34 52.93
C ARG A 6 -45.95 -49.10 52.42
N ILE A 7 -45.28 -48.71 51.33
CA ILE A 7 -44.64 -47.42 51.04
C ILE A 7 -44.51 -47.39 49.49
N THR A 8 -45.36 -46.67 48.75
CA THR A 8 -45.21 -45.26 48.30
C THR A 8 -43.85 -44.90 47.68
N SER A 9 -43.86 -44.72 46.36
CA SER A 9 -43.34 -43.51 45.67
C SER A 9 -41.84 -43.14 45.78
N SER A 10 -41.02 -43.84 46.56
CA SER A 10 -39.65 -43.42 46.89
C SER A 10 -38.61 -43.84 45.84
N ASP A 11 -38.70 -45.06 45.30
CA ASP A 11 -37.63 -45.62 44.46
C ASP A 11 -37.53 -45.03 43.05
N MET A 12 -38.64 -44.54 42.50
CA MET A 12 -38.66 -43.96 41.14
C MET A 12 -38.06 -42.54 41.10
N LYS A 13 -38.05 -41.83 42.24
CA LYS A 13 -37.42 -40.50 42.38
C LYS A 13 -35.91 -40.60 42.54
N HIS A 14 -35.41 -41.67 43.15
CA HIS A 14 -33.98 -41.90 43.35
C HIS A 14 -33.29 -42.28 42.04
N THR A 15 -33.86 -43.18 41.25
CA THR A 15 -33.30 -43.60 39.95
C THR A 15 -33.21 -42.44 38.96
N TYR A 16 -34.23 -41.56 38.88
CA TYR A 16 -34.17 -40.36 38.03
C TYR A 16 -33.17 -39.31 38.55
N ARG A 17 -33.00 -39.18 39.88
CA ARG A 17 -31.97 -38.32 40.49
C ARG A 17 -30.56 -38.79 40.17
N TYR A 18 -30.28 -40.10 40.20
CA TYR A 18 -28.98 -40.65 39.84
C TYR A 18 -28.68 -40.56 38.34
N LEU A 19 -29.69 -40.76 37.48
CA LEU A 19 -29.54 -40.59 36.03
C LEU A 19 -29.25 -39.12 35.65
N LEU A 20 -29.93 -38.17 36.30
CA LEU A 20 -29.72 -36.73 36.12
C LEU A 20 -28.34 -36.28 36.65
N TRP A 21 -27.86 -36.88 37.75
CA TRP A 21 -26.53 -36.63 38.31
C TRP A 21 -25.38 -37.26 37.50
N LEU A 22 -25.65 -38.30 36.70
CA LEU A 22 -24.71 -38.90 35.75
C LEU A 22 -24.69 -38.18 34.39
N LEU A 23 -25.79 -37.52 33.99
CA LEU A 23 -25.86 -36.71 32.78
C LEU A 23 -25.28 -35.29 32.98
N LEU A 24 -25.32 -34.75 34.21
CA LEU A 24 -24.80 -33.41 34.55
C LEU A 24 -23.29 -33.21 34.25
N PRO A 25 -22.37 -34.16 34.56
CA PRO A 25 -20.94 -34.03 34.29
C PRO A 25 -20.61 -34.17 32.81
N CYS A 26 -21.49 -34.80 32.03
CA CYS A 26 -21.32 -35.02 30.60
C CYS A 26 -21.73 -33.79 29.77
N LEU A 27 -22.57 -32.90 30.32
CA LEU A 27 -23.02 -31.67 29.64
C LEU A 27 -22.07 -30.47 29.87
N LEU A 28 -21.27 -30.49 30.94
CA LEU A 28 -20.31 -29.44 31.28
C LEU A 28 -19.15 -29.24 30.27
N PRO A 29 -18.59 -30.27 29.59
CA PRO A 29 -17.51 -30.04 28.61
C PRO A 29 -18.01 -29.47 27.27
N VAL A 30 -19.31 -29.45 27.00
CA VAL A 30 -19.86 -28.93 25.72
C VAL A 30 -19.87 -27.40 25.68
N LEU A 31 -19.76 -26.73 26.84
CA LEU A 31 -19.69 -25.26 26.94
C LEU A 31 -18.29 -24.68 26.69
N GLN A 32 -17.25 -25.51 26.51
CA GLN A 32 -15.92 -25.02 26.09
C GLN A 32 -15.70 -25.10 24.58
N GLY A 33 -16.73 -25.49 23.82
CA GLY A 33 -16.72 -25.55 22.36
C GLY A 33 -16.97 -24.18 21.72
N CYS A 34 -16.02 -23.25 21.82
CA CYS A 34 -15.83 -22.15 20.87
C CYS A 34 -14.45 -21.51 21.11
N LEU A 35 -13.40 -22.33 21.11
CA LEU A 35 -12.02 -21.82 21.08
C LEU A 35 -11.62 -21.53 19.62
N SER A 36 -12.17 -20.45 19.06
CA SER A 36 -11.77 -19.82 17.80
C SER A 36 -12.19 -18.34 17.87
N PRO A 37 -11.53 -17.34 17.25
CA PRO A 37 -10.26 -17.25 16.53
C PRO A 37 -9.27 -16.24 17.19
N ILE A 38 -9.31 -16.08 18.52
CA ILE A 38 -8.47 -15.09 19.23
C ILE A 38 -6.97 -15.40 19.08
N THR A 39 -6.60 -16.69 19.06
CA THR A 39 -5.23 -17.13 18.78
C THR A 39 -4.79 -16.85 17.35
N LEU A 40 -5.72 -16.83 16.39
CA LEU A 40 -5.44 -16.57 14.98
C LEU A 40 -5.19 -15.07 14.74
N GLN A 41 -5.96 -14.19 15.41
CA GLN A 41 -5.73 -12.75 15.34
C GLN A 41 -4.43 -12.32 16.03
N HIS A 42 -4.09 -12.92 17.18
CA HIS A 42 -2.80 -12.69 17.84
C HIS A 42 -1.62 -13.26 17.03
N ALA A 43 -1.79 -14.42 16.39
CA ALA A 43 -0.77 -14.97 15.50
C ALA A 43 -0.55 -14.04 14.30
N VAL A 44 -1.61 -13.63 13.60
CA VAL A 44 -1.51 -12.72 12.44
C VAL A 44 -0.88 -11.38 12.84
N SER A 45 -1.27 -10.78 13.97
CA SER A 45 -0.66 -9.52 14.46
C SER A 45 0.81 -9.68 14.81
N ALA A 46 1.20 -10.78 15.47
CA ALA A 46 2.61 -11.05 15.77
C ALA A 46 3.43 -11.28 14.48
N TYR A 47 2.83 -11.94 13.47
CA TYR A 47 3.45 -12.08 12.16
C TYR A 47 3.62 -10.73 11.45
N ASP A 48 2.59 -9.90 11.42
CA ASP A 48 2.63 -8.56 10.82
C ASP A 48 3.71 -7.69 11.47
N ASP A 49 3.85 -7.75 12.79
CA ASP A 49 4.91 -7.05 13.54
C ASP A 49 6.30 -7.54 13.12
N THR A 50 6.52 -8.86 13.04
CA THR A 50 7.81 -9.41 12.60
C THR A 50 8.13 -9.09 11.13
N ILE A 51 7.13 -9.06 10.25
CA ILE A 51 7.30 -8.67 8.84
C ILE A 51 7.66 -7.19 8.76
N THR A 52 6.97 -6.34 9.50
CA THR A 52 7.23 -4.89 9.54
C THR A 52 8.64 -4.59 10.07
N ASP A 53 9.08 -5.28 11.12
CA ASP A 53 10.44 -5.18 11.64
C ASP A 53 11.49 -5.68 10.63
N ALA A 54 11.23 -6.81 9.96
CA ALA A 54 12.13 -7.32 8.91
C ALA A 54 12.28 -6.33 7.75
N ILE A 55 11.18 -5.75 7.26
CA ILE A 55 11.19 -4.72 6.21
C ILE A 55 11.97 -3.48 6.67
N SER A 56 11.74 -3.02 7.91
CA SER A 56 12.41 -1.86 8.48
C SER A 56 13.92 -2.07 8.62
N ARG A 57 14.35 -3.23 9.13
CA ARG A 57 15.77 -3.59 9.23
C ARG A 57 16.43 -3.69 7.86
N GLN A 58 15.73 -4.25 6.87
CA GLN A 58 16.22 -4.34 5.50
C GLN A 58 16.38 -2.94 4.88
N LEU A 59 15.43 -2.03 5.11
CA LEU A 59 15.56 -0.62 4.70
C LEU A 59 16.77 0.05 5.34
N LEU A 60 16.95 -0.07 6.67
CA LEU A 60 18.10 0.49 7.37
C LEU A 60 19.43 -0.08 6.85
N THR A 61 19.47 -1.38 6.61
CA THR A 61 20.65 -2.05 6.04
C THR A 61 20.93 -1.55 4.63
N ASN A 62 19.89 -1.35 3.81
CA ASN A 62 20.04 -0.79 2.48
C ASN A 62 20.46 0.68 2.48
N ILE A 63 20.05 1.48 3.47
CA ILE A 63 20.55 2.84 3.67
C ILE A 63 22.06 2.82 3.97
N ALA A 64 22.49 1.96 4.90
CA ALA A 64 23.91 1.81 5.22
C ALA A 64 24.72 1.32 3.99
N ARG A 65 24.20 0.32 3.25
CA ARG A 65 24.79 -0.15 1.99
C ARG A 65 24.91 0.97 0.96
N ALA A 66 23.86 1.77 0.77
CA ALA A 66 23.88 2.90 -0.16
C ALA A 66 24.95 3.94 0.23
N GLN A 67 25.12 4.22 1.52
CA GLN A 67 26.20 5.10 2.01
C GLN A 67 27.59 4.54 1.68
N HIS A 68 27.76 3.22 1.80
CA HIS A 68 29.01 2.52 1.50
C HIS A 68 29.13 2.05 0.03
N HIS A 69 28.25 2.52 -0.88
CA HIS A 69 28.24 2.15 -2.30
C HIS A 69 28.15 0.63 -2.54
N GLN A 70 27.49 -0.09 -1.65
CA GLN A 70 27.23 -1.52 -1.75
C GLN A 70 25.89 -1.78 -2.46
N PRO A 71 25.73 -2.93 -3.14
CA PRO A 71 24.48 -3.28 -3.80
C PRO A 71 23.30 -3.36 -2.81
N ILE A 72 22.24 -2.60 -3.10
CA ILE A 72 20.97 -2.67 -2.38
C ILE A 72 20.08 -3.79 -2.96
N HIS A 73 19.28 -4.46 -2.14
CA HIS A 73 18.31 -5.47 -2.60
C HIS A 73 17.03 -5.41 -1.77
N PHE A 74 15.89 -5.72 -2.40
CA PHE A 74 14.63 -5.87 -1.68
C PHE A 74 14.09 -7.30 -1.79
N THR A 75 13.91 -7.97 -0.65
CA THR A 75 13.16 -9.24 -0.58
C THR A 75 11.73 -8.94 -0.15
N GLY A 76 10.76 -9.38 -0.95
CA GLY A 76 9.34 -9.30 -0.61
C GLY A 76 8.86 -10.62 -0.01
N ILE A 77 8.21 -10.56 1.15
CA ILE A 77 7.48 -11.71 1.68
C ILE A 77 6.10 -11.67 1.04
N SER A 78 5.84 -12.55 0.07
CA SER A 78 4.65 -12.46 -0.79
C SER A 78 3.43 -13.18 -0.23
N ASN A 79 3.62 -14.20 0.61
CA ASN A 79 2.53 -14.90 1.31
C ASN A 79 3.05 -15.70 2.52
N VAL A 80 2.32 -15.66 3.63
CA VAL A 80 2.54 -16.51 4.80
C VAL A 80 1.31 -17.40 4.98
N ALA A 81 1.48 -18.70 4.73
CA ALA A 81 0.45 -19.70 4.99
C ALA A 81 0.84 -20.51 6.24
N ALA A 82 0.16 -20.26 7.36
CA ALA A 82 0.28 -21.07 8.57
C ALA A 82 -0.74 -22.23 8.51
N THR A 83 -0.24 -23.47 8.51
CA THR A 83 -1.08 -24.65 8.68
C THR A 83 -0.97 -25.13 10.12
N PHE A 84 -2.09 -25.17 10.83
CA PHE A 84 -2.17 -25.66 12.20
C PHE A 84 -2.71 -27.09 12.17
N ASP A 85 -1.89 -28.06 12.60
CA ASP A 85 -2.32 -29.46 12.74
C ASP A 85 -2.65 -29.74 14.21
N PHE A 86 -3.95 -29.86 14.51
CA PHE A 86 -4.46 -30.21 15.83
C PHE A 86 -4.80 -31.70 15.86
N ARG A 87 -3.95 -32.51 16.47
CA ARG A 87 -4.20 -33.96 16.62
C ARG A 87 -4.61 -34.29 18.04
N PHE A 88 -5.83 -34.78 18.18
CA PHE A 88 -6.35 -35.35 19.42
C PHE A 88 -6.42 -36.86 19.25
N ASN A 89 -5.65 -37.59 20.05
CA ASN A 89 -5.66 -39.05 20.06
C ASN A 89 -6.33 -39.54 21.34
N ALA A 90 -7.32 -40.41 21.17
CA ALA A 90 -7.95 -41.15 22.25
C ALA A 90 -7.80 -42.64 21.94
N GLY A 91 -7.18 -43.37 22.85
CA GLY A 91 -6.93 -44.80 22.72
C GLY A 91 -7.18 -45.52 24.04
N ALA A 92 -7.08 -46.84 24.03
CA ALA A 92 -7.19 -47.64 25.25
C ALA A 92 -6.03 -48.62 25.30
N THR A 93 -5.26 -48.60 26.38
CA THR A 93 -4.16 -49.53 26.63
C THR A 93 -4.54 -50.50 27.74
N PRO A 94 -4.08 -51.76 27.73
CA PRO A 94 -4.18 -52.60 28.92
C PRO A 94 -3.46 -51.95 30.10
N ALA A 95 -4.02 -52.09 31.30
CA ALA A 95 -3.44 -51.57 32.53
C ALA A 95 -2.03 -52.11 32.77
N LEU A 96 -1.11 -51.25 33.22
CA LEU A 96 0.26 -51.63 33.59
C LEU A 96 0.22 -52.51 34.86
N GLY A 97 0.04 -53.82 34.67
CA GLY A 97 -0.12 -54.79 35.77
C GLY A 97 -0.25 -56.26 35.37
N GLY A 98 0.08 -56.64 34.14
CA GLY A 98 0.08 -58.04 33.69
C GLY A 98 -1.22 -58.51 33.04
N LEU A 99 -1.10 -59.47 32.13
CA LEU A 99 -2.09 -59.96 31.15
C LEU A 99 -3.35 -60.64 31.73
N ALA A 100 -3.68 -60.42 33.01
CA ALA A 100 -4.83 -61.02 33.68
C ALA A 100 -5.98 -60.03 33.98
N GLY A 101 -5.80 -58.73 33.72
CA GLY A 101 -6.84 -57.72 33.93
C GLY A 101 -7.60 -57.38 32.65
N ASN A 102 -8.89 -57.71 32.58
CA ASN A 102 -9.80 -57.34 31.48
C ASN A 102 -10.16 -55.83 31.49
N THR A 103 -9.27 -54.97 32.00
CA THR A 103 -9.50 -53.55 32.23
C THR A 103 -8.62 -52.73 31.30
N LEU A 104 -9.27 -52.10 30.33
CA LEU A 104 -8.63 -51.15 29.42
C LEU A 104 -8.58 -49.78 30.10
N MET A 105 -7.38 -49.19 30.15
CA MET A 105 -7.17 -47.83 30.62
C MET A 105 -7.23 -46.87 29.43
N PRO A 106 -8.07 -45.82 29.50
CA PRO A 106 -8.09 -44.81 28.44
C PRO A 106 -6.80 -43.99 28.47
N ILE A 107 -6.25 -43.71 27.28
CA ILE A 107 -5.17 -42.76 27.07
C ILE A 107 -5.72 -41.62 26.24
N PHE A 108 -5.47 -40.40 26.70
CA PHE A 108 -5.73 -39.17 25.96
C PHE A 108 -4.41 -38.44 25.75
N GLY A 109 -4.13 -38.03 24.52
CA GLY A 109 -2.97 -37.23 24.17
C GLY A 109 -3.34 -36.17 23.14
N GLY A 110 -2.86 -34.95 23.34
CA GLY A 110 -2.99 -33.86 22.37
C GLY A 110 -1.61 -33.41 21.91
N SER A 111 -1.45 -33.18 20.61
CA SER A 111 -0.25 -32.54 20.05
C SER A 111 -0.66 -31.37 19.17
N ILE A 112 0.03 -30.24 19.35
CA ILE A 112 -0.10 -29.04 18.51
C ILE A 112 1.19 -28.93 17.72
N ALA A 113 1.12 -28.97 16.39
CA ALA A 113 2.27 -28.77 15.51
C ALA A 113 1.96 -27.61 14.54
N GLU A 114 2.88 -26.66 14.45
CA GLU A 114 2.80 -25.51 13.56
C GLU A 114 3.92 -25.62 12.51
N ASN A 115 3.55 -25.75 11.23
CA ASN A 115 4.49 -25.74 10.12
C ASN A 115 4.15 -24.56 9.20
N PRO A 116 4.66 -23.35 9.48
CA PRO A 116 4.43 -22.20 8.62
C PRO A 116 5.31 -22.35 7.37
N THR A 117 4.71 -22.30 6.19
CA THR A 117 5.48 -22.24 4.94
C THR A 117 5.63 -20.78 4.55
N ILE A 118 6.85 -20.25 4.67
CA ILE A 118 7.17 -18.88 4.30
C ILE A 118 7.59 -18.87 2.82
N SER A 119 6.76 -18.27 1.97
CA SER A 119 7.10 -18.07 0.56
C SER A 119 7.86 -16.74 0.42
N ILE A 120 9.17 -16.82 0.25
CA ILE A 120 10.03 -15.67 -0.02
C ILE A 120 10.17 -15.57 -1.54
N VAL A 121 9.61 -14.52 -2.13
CA VAL A 121 9.85 -14.20 -3.54
C VAL A 121 10.81 -13.01 -3.56
N PRO A 122 12.11 -13.24 -3.74
CA PRO A 122 13.05 -12.14 -3.84
C PRO A 122 12.69 -11.32 -5.08
N ILE A 123 12.70 -9.97 -4.97
CA ILE A 123 12.53 -9.11 -6.15
C ILE A 123 13.87 -9.15 -6.89
N GLU A 124 14.05 -10.18 -7.71
CA GLU A 124 15.30 -10.46 -8.44
C GLU A 124 15.23 -10.03 -9.91
N GLY A 125 16.40 -9.76 -10.48
CA GLY A 125 16.60 -9.62 -11.92
C GLY A 125 16.18 -8.28 -12.52
N GLU A 126 15.49 -8.36 -13.66
CA GLU A 126 15.16 -7.24 -14.54
C GLU A 126 14.17 -6.26 -13.88
N GLU A 127 13.16 -6.73 -13.15
CA GLU A 127 12.16 -5.85 -12.52
C GLU A 127 12.75 -4.94 -11.42
N PHE A 128 13.69 -5.44 -10.62
CA PHE A 128 14.40 -4.61 -9.64
C PHE A 128 15.23 -3.53 -10.35
N THR A 129 15.94 -3.93 -11.41
CA THR A 129 16.76 -3.02 -12.21
C THR A 129 15.90 -1.95 -12.88
N TRP A 130 14.77 -2.31 -13.49
CA TRP A 130 13.82 -1.35 -14.04
C TRP A 130 13.25 -0.42 -12.97
N ARG A 131 12.86 -0.92 -11.79
CA ARG A 131 12.33 -0.06 -10.72
C ARG A 131 13.36 0.93 -10.18
N LEU A 132 14.64 0.53 -10.15
CA LEU A 132 15.74 1.39 -9.71
C LEU A 132 16.16 2.41 -10.80
N LEU A 133 16.18 1.99 -12.06
CA LEU A 133 16.68 2.79 -13.18
C LEU A 133 15.59 3.60 -13.89
N THR A 134 14.30 3.31 -13.67
CA THR A 134 13.21 4.08 -14.26
C THR A 134 13.11 5.42 -13.55
N PRO A 135 13.31 6.54 -14.25
CA PRO A 135 13.16 7.85 -13.65
C PRO A 135 11.73 8.03 -13.15
N PHE A 136 11.60 8.71 -12.00
CA PHE A 136 10.30 9.01 -11.45
C PHE A 136 9.53 9.93 -12.40
N ARG A 137 8.41 9.41 -12.92
CA ARG A 137 7.54 10.17 -13.82
C ARG A 137 6.77 11.24 -13.05
N GLN A 138 6.59 12.39 -13.69
CA GLN A 138 5.86 13.57 -13.19
C GLN A 138 4.44 13.24 -12.65
N ASN A 139 3.76 12.28 -13.26
CA ASN A 139 2.43 11.82 -12.83
C ASN A 139 2.43 11.16 -11.44
N LYS A 140 3.53 10.56 -10.99
CA LYS A 140 3.65 9.97 -9.65
C LYS A 140 3.72 11.04 -8.56
N PHE A 141 4.46 12.13 -8.82
CA PHE A 141 4.49 13.28 -7.91
C PHE A 141 3.07 13.82 -7.69
N MET A 142 2.34 14.05 -8.79
CA MET A 142 0.96 14.57 -8.74
C MET A 142 0.02 13.66 -7.95
N LEU A 143 0.15 12.34 -8.11
CA LEU A 143 -0.65 11.38 -7.36
C LEU A 143 -0.41 11.50 -5.85
N LEU A 144 0.85 11.49 -5.42
CA LEU A 144 1.23 11.59 -4.01
C LEU A 144 0.87 12.96 -3.43
N PHE A 145 1.09 14.03 -4.19
CA PHE A 145 0.71 15.38 -3.79
C PHE A 145 -0.80 15.51 -3.55
N ARG A 146 -1.63 14.96 -4.45
CA ARG A 146 -3.09 14.92 -4.29
C ARG A 146 -3.54 14.06 -3.11
N GLN A 147 -2.76 13.05 -2.75
CA GLN A 147 -2.95 12.24 -1.54
C GLN A 147 -2.51 12.95 -0.25
N ARG A 148 -2.15 14.24 -0.31
CA ARG A 148 -1.71 15.06 0.83
C ARG A 148 -0.42 14.56 1.49
N PHE A 149 0.47 13.92 0.72
CA PHE A 149 1.85 13.74 1.19
C PHE A 149 2.56 15.10 1.28
N ASP A 150 3.44 15.22 2.27
CA ASP A 150 4.24 16.43 2.50
C ASP A 150 5.11 16.73 1.28
N VAL A 151 4.93 17.91 0.68
CA VAL A 151 5.73 18.38 -0.46
C VAL A 151 7.20 18.46 -0.10
N ASP A 152 7.52 18.71 1.18
CA ASP A 152 8.89 18.71 1.69
C ASP A 152 9.56 17.35 1.54
N LEU A 153 8.86 16.28 1.90
CA LEU A 153 9.37 14.93 1.72
C LEU A 153 9.47 14.59 0.23
N LEU A 154 8.43 14.89 -0.56
CA LEU A 154 8.42 14.57 -1.99
C LEU A 154 9.57 15.25 -2.74
N LEU A 155 9.77 16.56 -2.56
CA LEU A 155 10.81 17.29 -3.26
C LEU A 155 12.22 16.90 -2.79
N ARG A 156 12.42 16.59 -1.50
CA ARG A 156 13.72 16.07 -1.03
C ARG A 156 14.05 14.68 -1.59
N LEU A 157 13.04 13.88 -1.93
CA LEU A 157 13.26 12.57 -2.53
C LEU A 157 13.40 12.64 -4.06
N MET A 158 12.71 13.58 -4.71
CA MET A 158 12.56 13.60 -6.16
C MET A 158 13.36 14.69 -6.87
N ALA A 159 13.60 15.83 -6.24
CA ALA A 159 14.28 16.97 -6.86
C ALA A 159 15.79 16.89 -6.62
N GLN A 160 16.58 17.05 -7.69
CA GLN A 160 18.05 17.08 -7.60
C GLN A 160 18.56 18.47 -7.21
N GLU A 161 17.93 19.51 -7.71
CA GLU A 161 18.32 20.90 -7.52
C GLU A 161 17.11 21.82 -7.68
N VAL A 162 17.22 23.04 -7.15
CA VAL A 162 16.32 24.16 -7.42
C VAL A 162 17.12 25.27 -8.07
N ARG A 163 16.55 25.88 -9.11
CA ARG A 163 17.13 27.04 -9.79
C ARG A 163 16.27 28.26 -9.46
N ILE A 164 16.90 29.30 -8.92
CA ILE A 164 16.23 30.53 -8.54
C ILE A 164 16.72 31.63 -9.47
N GLN A 165 15.76 32.32 -10.11
CA GLN A 165 16.03 33.49 -10.92
C GLN A 165 16.17 34.71 -10.02
N GLU A 166 17.35 35.32 -10.00
CA GLU A 166 17.66 36.57 -9.29
C GLU A 166 18.02 37.65 -10.33
N GLY A 167 16.99 38.39 -10.78
CA GLY A 167 17.14 39.40 -11.84
C GLY A 167 17.54 38.77 -13.16
N LEU A 168 18.74 39.11 -13.65
CA LEU A 168 19.32 38.53 -14.88
C LEU A 168 20.17 37.28 -14.64
N SER A 169 20.41 36.91 -13.38
CA SER A 169 21.23 35.75 -13.03
C SER A 169 20.37 34.59 -12.53
N GLN A 170 20.79 33.37 -12.82
CA GLN A 170 20.16 32.16 -12.29
C GLN A 170 21.15 31.50 -11.32
N LYS A 171 20.70 31.22 -10.09
CA LYS A 171 21.49 30.50 -9.09
C LYS A 171 20.90 29.11 -8.89
N THR A 172 21.76 28.11 -8.83
CA THR A 172 21.38 26.71 -8.67
C THR A 172 21.78 26.20 -7.29
N TYR A 173 20.85 25.60 -6.57
CA TYR A 173 21.03 25.05 -5.23
C TYR A 173 20.68 23.55 -5.25
N ARG A 174 21.64 22.69 -4.92
CA ARG A 174 21.51 21.24 -5.06
C ARG A 174 21.03 20.57 -3.76
N ASN A 175 20.11 19.61 -3.88
CA ASN A 175 19.63 18.76 -2.79
C ASN A 175 20.74 17.85 -2.23
N ARG A 176 21.72 17.50 -3.06
CA ARG A 176 22.96 16.84 -2.64
C ARG A 176 24.14 17.69 -3.10
N SER A 177 24.73 18.45 -2.17
CA SER A 177 25.92 19.25 -2.42
C SER A 177 26.98 18.99 -1.34
N PRO A 178 28.29 18.97 -1.69
CA PRO A 178 29.35 19.05 -0.70
C PRO A 178 29.41 20.41 0.00
N PHE A 179 28.75 21.44 -0.55
CA PHE A 179 28.70 22.78 0.03
C PHE A 179 27.42 22.94 0.88
N PRO A 180 27.52 23.18 2.20
CA PRO A 180 26.35 23.26 3.08
C PRO A 180 25.34 24.34 2.68
N ALA A 181 25.82 25.49 2.20
CA ALA A 181 24.98 26.61 1.80
C ALA A 181 23.99 26.25 0.68
N ASP A 182 24.37 25.36 -0.24
CA ASP A 182 23.50 24.93 -1.33
C ASP A 182 22.31 24.14 -0.80
N TYR A 183 22.60 23.15 0.07
CA TYR A 183 21.56 22.33 0.67
C TYR A 183 20.66 23.15 1.61
N GLU A 184 21.24 24.08 2.37
CA GLU A 184 20.47 24.99 3.21
C GLU A 184 19.46 25.80 2.41
N MET A 185 19.87 26.37 1.26
CA MET A 185 18.96 27.13 0.43
C MET A 185 17.90 26.25 -0.23
N PHE A 186 18.30 25.09 -0.76
CA PHE A 186 17.36 24.09 -1.26
C PHE A 186 16.30 23.74 -0.20
N ARG A 187 16.74 23.44 1.02
CA ARG A 187 15.85 23.09 2.14
C ARG A 187 14.94 24.26 2.53
N LYS A 188 15.43 25.49 2.53
CA LYS A 188 14.60 26.69 2.80
C LYS A 188 13.47 26.82 1.79
N VAL A 189 13.75 26.70 0.48
CA VAL A 189 12.72 26.77 -0.56
C VAL A 189 11.65 25.69 -0.35
N VAL A 190 12.09 24.46 -0.14
CA VAL A 190 11.18 23.32 0.04
C VAL A 190 10.32 23.47 1.30
N LEU A 191 10.89 23.95 2.41
CA LEU A 191 10.15 24.25 3.64
C LEU A 191 9.12 25.37 3.44
N HIS A 192 9.43 26.39 2.64
CA HIS A 192 8.45 27.42 2.30
C HIS A 192 7.27 26.86 1.52
N LEU A 193 7.52 25.97 0.55
CA LEU A 193 6.44 25.29 -0.18
C LEU A 193 5.57 24.45 0.78
N SER A 194 6.18 23.76 1.74
CA SER A 194 5.46 23.01 2.78
C SER A 194 4.55 23.93 3.61
N ALA A 195 5.06 25.08 4.06
CA ALA A 195 4.27 26.03 4.82
C ALA A 195 3.07 26.61 4.03
N ILE A 196 3.19 26.73 2.71
CA ILE A 196 2.11 27.14 1.81
C ILE A 196 1.11 25.98 1.61
N GLN A 197 1.60 24.73 1.54
CA GLN A 197 0.76 23.53 1.48
C GLN A 197 -0.09 23.37 2.74
N ASP A 198 0.49 23.59 3.92
CA ASP A 198 -0.20 23.50 5.21
C ASP A 198 -1.38 24.49 5.30
N GLN A 199 -1.30 25.61 4.57
CA GLN A 199 -2.34 26.62 4.44
C GLN A 199 -3.37 26.30 3.34
N ASN A 200 -3.25 25.16 2.66
CA ASN A 200 -4.04 24.76 1.48
C ASN A 200 -3.97 25.77 0.32
N GLN A 201 -2.86 26.51 0.21
CA GLN A 201 -2.65 27.51 -0.84
C GLN A 201 -1.69 27.01 -1.93
N LEU A 202 -1.10 25.83 -1.77
CA LEU A 202 -0.16 25.29 -2.73
C LEU A 202 -0.92 24.54 -3.83
N HIS A 203 -0.87 25.08 -5.04
CA HIS A 203 -1.36 24.45 -6.26
C HIS A 203 -0.19 23.76 -6.96
N ALA A 204 -0.39 22.53 -7.41
CA ALA A 204 0.57 21.82 -8.25
C ALA A 204 -0.22 21.11 -9.35
N GLU A 205 -0.14 21.61 -10.59
CA GLU A 205 -0.92 21.12 -11.74
C GLU A 205 -0.07 21.10 -13.01
N PRO A 206 -0.31 20.18 -13.97
CA PRO A 206 0.37 20.25 -15.27
C PRO A 206 -0.04 21.52 -16.01
N LEU A 207 0.94 22.21 -16.59
CA LEU A 207 0.70 23.40 -17.39
C LEU A 207 -0.02 23.02 -18.68
N ASN A 208 -1.29 23.39 -18.82
CA ASN A 208 -2.06 23.11 -20.03
C ASN A 208 -1.76 24.18 -21.08
N ILE A 209 -1.17 23.78 -22.20
CA ILE A 209 -0.76 24.69 -23.27
C ILE A 209 -1.64 24.42 -24.49
N GLU A 210 -2.29 25.47 -24.99
CA GLU A 210 -3.07 25.39 -26.22
C GLU A 210 -2.24 25.93 -27.40
N TYR A 211 -2.03 25.06 -28.40
CA TYR A 211 -1.43 25.46 -29.66
C TYR A 211 -2.51 25.61 -30.72
N ASN A 212 -2.48 26.75 -31.41
CA ASN A 212 -3.44 27.10 -32.44
C ASN A 212 -2.72 27.31 -33.77
N TRP A 213 -3.17 26.64 -34.82
CA TRP A 213 -2.69 26.84 -36.19
C TRP A 213 -3.84 27.17 -37.12
N THR A 214 -3.58 28.02 -38.09
CA THR A 214 -4.56 28.37 -39.14
C THR A 214 -4.07 27.90 -40.49
N LEU A 215 -4.92 27.16 -41.20
CA LEU A 215 -4.63 26.60 -42.51
C LEU A 215 -5.73 27.01 -43.51
N PRO A 216 -5.39 27.36 -44.77
CA PRO A 216 -6.39 27.56 -45.82
C PRO A 216 -7.16 26.27 -46.09
N ALA A 217 -8.49 26.29 -46.04
CA ALA A 217 -9.31 25.09 -46.25
C ALA A 217 -9.09 24.46 -47.63
N ALA A 218 -8.81 25.28 -48.64
CA ALA A 218 -8.49 24.82 -50.00
C ALA A 218 -7.17 24.03 -50.10
N SER A 219 -6.28 24.14 -49.11
CA SER A 219 -4.99 23.43 -49.08
C SER A 219 -5.06 22.06 -48.42
N VAL A 220 -6.20 21.71 -47.81
CA VAL A 220 -6.38 20.46 -47.06
C VAL A 220 -7.20 19.47 -47.89
N SER A 221 -6.61 18.34 -48.26
CA SER A 221 -7.32 17.24 -48.91
C SER A 221 -8.26 16.53 -47.93
N ALA A 222 -9.24 15.78 -48.43
CA ALA A 222 -10.16 15.01 -47.59
C ALA A 222 -9.43 14.01 -46.67
N GLU A 223 -8.37 13.36 -47.18
CA GLU A 223 -7.51 12.46 -46.41
C GLU A 223 -6.66 13.21 -45.37
N GLY A 224 -6.15 14.38 -45.74
CA GLY A 224 -5.43 15.27 -44.82
C GLY A 224 -6.32 15.74 -43.67
N PHE A 225 -7.58 16.08 -43.95
CA PHE A 225 -8.56 16.46 -42.93
C PHE A 225 -8.82 15.33 -41.94
N GLN A 226 -9.06 14.11 -42.42
CA GLN A 226 -9.25 12.93 -41.56
C GLN A 226 -8.03 12.62 -40.69
N THR A 227 -6.83 12.93 -41.18
CA THR A 227 -5.60 12.76 -40.40
C THR A 227 -5.51 13.81 -39.30
N LEU A 228 -5.80 15.08 -39.62
CA LEU A 228 -5.78 16.17 -38.66
C LEU A 228 -6.83 15.99 -37.55
N GLU A 229 -8.02 15.47 -37.87
CA GLU A 229 -9.09 15.26 -36.89
C GLU A 229 -8.72 14.24 -35.79
N LYS A 230 -7.76 13.34 -36.06
CA LYS A 230 -7.28 12.38 -35.07
C LYS A 230 -6.46 13.02 -33.95
N GLU A 231 -5.75 14.11 -34.25
CA GLU A 231 -4.78 14.74 -33.32
C GLU A 231 -5.17 16.15 -32.87
N PHE A 232 -6.08 16.82 -33.60
CA PHE A 232 -6.44 18.22 -33.41
C PHE A 232 -7.95 18.39 -33.36
N SER A 233 -8.41 19.34 -32.53
CA SER A 233 -9.77 19.87 -32.62
C SER A 233 -9.84 20.90 -33.75
N ILE A 234 -10.63 20.63 -34.79
CA ILE A 234 -10.71 21.45 -35.99
C ILE A 234 -11.96 22.33 -35.95
N TYR A 235 -11.78 23.64 -36.16
CA TYR A 235 -12.85 24.60 -36.36
C TYR A 235 -12.79 25.14 -37.78
N HIS A 236 -13.92 25.18 -38.49
CA HIS A 236 -13.97 25.70 -39.85
C HIS A 236 -14.66 27.08 -39.87
N ASP A 237 -13.93 28.10 -40.34
CA ASP A 237 -14.48 29.42 -40.64
C ASP A 237 -14.87 29.47 -42.13
N GLN A 238 -16.16 29.23 -42.40
CA GLN A 238 -16.71 29.20 -43.76
C GLN A 238 -16.61 30.56 -44.47
N GLN A 239 -16.60 31.68 -43.74
CA GLN A 239 -16.55 33.01 -44.34
C GLN A 239 -15.15 33.36 -44.83
N LYS A 240 -14.12 32.89 -44.10
CA LYS A 240 -12.71 33.12 -44.45
C LYS A 240 -12.08 31.96 -45.22
N GLY A 241 -12.77 30.81 -45.31
CA GLY A 241 -12.23 29.60 -45.92
C GLY A 241 -11.00 29.06 -45.17
N LEU A 242 -11.00 29.13 -43.85
CA LEU A 242 -9.87 28.74 -43.00
C LEU A 242 -10.28 27.61 -42.04
N PHE A 243 -9.36 26.67 -41.84
CA PHE A 243 -9.40 25.74 -40.70
C PHE A 243 -8.52 26.28 -39.58
N THR A 244 -9.05 26.28 -38.36
CA THR A 244 -8.29 26.51 -37.13
C THR A 244 -8.12 25.18 -36.42
N LEU A 245 -6.88 24.72 -36.32
CA LEU A 245 -6.51 23.52 -35.57
C LEU A 245 -6.15 23.93 -34.15
N ARG A 246 -6.72 23.26 -33.16
CA ARG A 246 -6.34 23.41 -31.75
C ARG A 246 -5.82 22.08 -31.21
N GLN A 247 -4.69 22.14 -30.49
CA GLN A 247 -4.16 21.00 -29.75
C GLN A 247 -3.82 21.43 -28.33
N LYS A 248 -4.30 20.67 -27.34
CA LYS A 248 -3.89 20.86 -25.95
C LYS A 248 -2.76 19.89 -25.63
N LYS A 249 -1.65 20.39 -25.09
CA LYS A 249 -0.55 19.57 -24.59
C LYS A 249 -0.31 19.87 -23.11
N GLN A 250 0.05 18.83 -22.36
CA GLN A 250 0.48 18.98 -20.97
C GLN A 250 1.98 19.29 -20.96
N GLY A 251 2.33 20.41 -20.35
CA GLY A 251 3.70 20.84 -20.07
C GLY A 251 4.20 20.34 -18.70
N PRO A 252 5.26 20.98 -18.15
CA PRO A 252 5.78 20.68 -16.82
C PRO A 252 4.73 20.92 -15.72
N ILE A 253 4.94 20.38 -14.51
CA ILE A 253 4.12 20.74 -13.35
C ILE A 253 4.46 22.17 -12.97
N LEU A 254 3.44 23.00 -12.92
CA LEU A 254 3.50 24.31 -12.32
C LEU A 254 3.14 24.19 -10.83
N ILE A 255 4.03 24.65 -9.95
CA ILE A 255 3.79 24.74 -8.50
C ILE A 255 3.68 26.22 -8.12
N THR A 256 2.51 26.66 -7.64
CA THR A 256 2.21 28.06 -7.35
C THR A 256 1.42 28.21 -6.06
N ASN A 257 1.43 29.42 -5.49
CA ASN A 257 0.60 29.80 -4.35
C ASN A 257 -0.70 30.53 -4.77
N TYR A 258 -1.03 30.49 -6.05
CA TYR A 258 -2.23 31.06 -6.66
C TYR A 258 -2.78 30.09 -7.69
N ASP A 259 -4.04 30.29 -8.07
CA ASP A 259 -4.74 29.44 -9.03
C ASP A 259 -4.08 29.51 -10.44
N PRO A 260 -3.57 28.40 -10.99
CA PRO A 260 -3.00 28.34 -12.34
C PRO A 260 -3.93 28.81 -13.46
N GLU A 261 -5.25 28.82 -13.23
CA GLU A 261 -6.23 29.33 -14.18
C GLU A 261 -6.11 30.86 -14.40
N MET A 262 -5.48 31.58 -13.47
CA MET A 262 -5.25 33.03 -13.60
C MET A 262 -4.17 33.39 -14.62
N LEU A 263 -3.33 32.44 -15.03
CA LEU A 263 -2.27 32.68 -16.02
C LEU A 263 -2.83 32.87 -17.42
N SER A 264 -2.36 33.90 -18.11
CA SER A 264 -2.62 34.09 -19.54
C SER A 264 -1.94 33.01 -20.38
N GLU A 265 -2.49 32.75 -21.57
CA GLU A 265 -1.89 31.80 -22.52
C GLU A 265 -0.43 32.16 -22.87
N THR A 266 -0.11 33.46 -22.95
CA THR A 266 1.25 33.94 -23.20
C THR A 266 2.21 33.61 -22.06
N GLU A 267 1.78 33.77 -20.82
CA GLU A 267 2.59 33.43 -19.64
C GLU A 267 2.80 31.92 -19.53
N ARG A 268 1.77 31.11 -19.83
CA ARG A 268 1.88 29.64 -19.87
C ARG A 268 2.90 29.19 -20.91
N VAL A 269 2.88 29.78 -22.11
CA VAL A 269 3.87 29.47 -23.13
C VAL A 269 5.28 29.88 -22.69
N GLN A 270 5.45 31.05 -22.08
CA GLN A 270 6.74 31.52 -21.58
C GLN A 270 7.30 30.57 -20.51
N LEU A 271 6.51 30.24 -19.48
CA LEU A 271 6.92 29.33 -18.40
C LEU A 271 7.31 27.94 -18.94
N ASN A 272 6.64 27.46 -19.98
CA ASN A 272 6.98 26.20 -20.63
C ASN A 272 8.34 26.26 -21.34
N GLU A 273 8.67 27.37 -21.99
CA GLU A 273 9.97 27.53 -22.64
C GLU A 273 11.10 27.72 -21.60
N GLU A 274 10.84 28.43 -20.51
CA GLU A 274 11.79 28.55 -19.39
C GLU A 274 12.09 27.20 -18.74
N ALA A 275 11.10 26.32 -18.60
CA ALA A 275 11.29 24.98 -18.03
C ALA A 275 12.11 24.02 -18.92
N LYS A 276 12.28 24.33 -20.21
CA LYS A 276 13.09 23.52 -21.14
C LYS A 276 14.58 23.88 -21.11
N GLN A 277 14.96 24.98 -20.47
CA GLN A 277 16.33 25.48 -20.36
C GLN A 277 17.05 24.88 -19.13
#